data_AF-A0A1E3L3E3-F1
#
_entry.id   AF-A0A1E3L3E3-F1
#
_cell.length_a   1.000
_cell.length_b   1.000
_cell.length_c   1.000
_cell.angle_alpha   90.00
_cell.angle_beta   90.00
_cell.angle_gamma   90.00
#
_symmetry.space_group_name_H-M   'P 1'
#
loop_
_entity.id
_entity.type
_entity.pdbx_description
1 polymer ?
#
loop_
_entity_poly.entity_id
_entity_poly.type
_entity_poly.pdbx_seq_one_letter_code
_entity_poly.pdbx_strand_id
1 'polypeptide(L)'
;MNYRTTLRDELEKEINLQGHSLSHFSQISGINRGILSATLNGNPPKPISIKQLDQMTQALGKKEGWLYEQFMNECFEDGKANWRRVRSLLVRCVELKKHILIVQTLNGLMEDVSYITPIFEFAESLTQEEEILAAFPFYKCVIENERQSHSERMAISHYRIFRASINKNIENNLLLAIQFSPYRNKLPVELTIDALLQLIIICYGTQDWVLGEQYADELIALIKIIIKEQKEKNMFNSINTPLPLVYYYAHSYSMKFVVKEYTEQYDEALLCIDEFADLSGFPGLDEAGLFEVERFKLFAIFNKHNIELLQGNFSRLDQYIELTEQHPKEILASLHMAIKAANIHDYNVNHVIDKFSEIIYPNDIIQYINQDTEYTEQTGVSRYINLYYQLALYQSNKGKYDDKLEKILLALESTVTKYNKSRILDCLELFKKLRLISKNGN
;
A
#
# COMPACT_ATOMS: atom_id res chain seq x y z
N MET A 1 0.88 -12.63 -48.08
CA MET A 1 -0.51 -12.42 -47.63
C MET A 1 -0.85 -13.55 -46.66
N ASN A 2 -0.76 -13.32 -45.36
CA ASN A 2 -1.26 -14.29 -44.38
C ASN A 2 -2.78 -14.15 -44.35
N TYR A 3 -3.51 -15.14 -44.87
CA TYR A 3 -4.96 -15.25 -44.65
C TYR A 3 -5.18 -15.45 -43.15
N ARG A 4 -5.49 -14.37 -42.42
CA ARG A 4 -6.01 -14.49 -41.05
C ARG A 4 -7.44 -15.01 -41.19
N THR A 5 -7.70 -16.23 -40.71
CA THR A 5 -9.06 -16.77 -40.60
C THR A 5 -9.91 -15.83 -39.75
N THR A 6 -11.11 -15.45 -40.24
CA THR A 6 -11.97 -14.53 -39.50
C THR A 6 -12.64 -15.22 -38.31
N LEU A 7 -13.18 -14.42 -37.37
CA LEU A 7 -13.95 -14.96 -36.23
C LEU A 7 -15.11 -15.83 -36.71
N ARG A 8 -15.76 -15.42 -37.80
CA ARG A 8 -16.93 -16.10 -38.38
C ARG A 8 -16.54 -17.40 -39.07
N ASP A 9 -15.43 -17.40 -39.80
CA ASP A 9 -14.95 -18.61 -40.47
C ASP A 9 -14.66 -19.74 -39.48
N GLU A 10 -14.03 -19.44 -38.33
CA GLU A 10 -13.78 -20.47 -37.30
C GLU A 10 -15.06 -20.90 -36.58
N LEU A 11 -16.00 -19.99 -36.33
CA LEU A 11 -17.31 -20.34 -35.77
C LEU A 11 -18.08 -21.27 -36.71
N GLU A 12 -18.20 -20.91 -38.00
CA GLU A 12 -18.92 -21.71 -38.98
C GLU A 12 -18.28 -23.07 -39.21
N LYS A 13 -16.95 -23.12 -39.29
CA LYS A 13 -16.21 -24.37 -39.41
C LYS A 13 -16.50 -25.29 -38.22
N GLU A 14 -16.44 -24.79 -36.99
CA GLU A 14 -16.69 -25.60 -35.81
C GLU A 14 -18.16 -26.04 -35.69
N ILE A 15 -19.12 -25.16 -35.98
CA ILE A 15 -20.55 -25.48 -36.02
C ILE A 15 -20.81 -26.63 -37.01
N ASN A 16 -20.21 -26.56 -38.20
CA ASN A 16 -20.34 -27.58 -39.24
C ASN A 16 -19.63 -28.89 -38.86
N LEU A 17 -18.44 -28.83 -38.25
CA LEU A 17 -17.71 -30.00 -37.76
C LEU A 17 -18.50 -30.79 -36.70
N GLN A 18 -19.25 -30.09 -35.84
CA GLN A 18 -20.12 -30.72 -34.85
C GLN A 18 -21.50 -31.12 -35.40
N GLY A 19 -21.75 -30.90 -36.71
CA GLY A 19 -22.98 -31.31 -37.38
C GLY A 19 -24.22 -30.51 -36.97
N HIS A 20 -24.04 -29.31 -36.40
CA HIS A 20 -25.15 -28.50 -35.94
C HIS A 20 -25.80 -27.72 -37.10
N SER A 21 -27.11 -27.91 -37.29
CA SER A 21 -27.89 -27.00 -38.14
C SER A 21 -28.09 -25.65 -37.44
N LEU A 22 -28.29 -24.55 -38.18
CA LEU A 22 -28.53 -23.23 -37.59
C LEU A 22 -29.72 -23.20 -36.61
N SER A 23 -30.75 -24.00 -36.86
CA SER A 23 -31.92 -24.12 -35.97
C SER A 23 -31.56 -24.82 -34.66
N HIS A 24 -30.78 -25.91 -34.75
CA HIS A 24 -30.34 -26.63 -33.56
C HIS A 24 -29.32 -25.82 -32.76
N PHE A 25 -28.40 -25.14 -33.45
CA PHE A 25 -27.41 -24.25 -32.82
C PHE A 25 -28.05 -23.08 -32.07
N SER A 26 -29.13 -22.51 -32.62
CA SER A 26 -29.95 -21.49 -31.95
C SER A 26 -30.51 -21.98 -30.60
N GLN A 27 -30.96 -23.23 -30.54
CA GLN A 27 -31.52 -23.82 -29.33
C GLN A 27 -30.45 -24.03 -28.25
N ILE A 28 -29.28 -24.57 -28.62
CA ILE A 28 -28.23 -24.89 -27.66
C ILE A 28 -27.43 -23.66 -27.19
N SER A 29 -27.27 -22.64 -28.04
CA SER A 29 -26.60 -21.37 -27.68
C SER A 29 -27.51 -20.38 -26.96
N GLY A 30 -28.82 -20.58 -27.01
CA GLY A 30 -29.80 -19.63 -26.47
C GLY A 30 -29.86 -18.30 -27.24
N ILE A 31 -29.24 -18.22 -28.43
CA ILE A 31 -29.29 -17.04 -29.30
C ILE A 31 -30.40 -17.24 -30.33
N ASN A 32 -31.23 -16.22 -30.54
CA ASN A 32 -32.31 -16.26 -31.53
C ASN A 32 -31.77 -16.56 -32.94
N ARG A 33 -32.41 -17.50 -33.65
CA ARG A 33 -32.02 -17.94 -35.00
C ARG A 33 -31.87 -16.78 -36.00
N GLY A 34 -32.72 -15.76 -35.93
CA GLY A 34 -32.63 -14.58 -36.79
C GLY A 34 -31.39 -13.74 -36.49
N ILE A 35 -30.99 -13.65 -35.22
CA ILE A 35 -29.74 -12.99 -34.81
C ILE A 35 -28.55 -13.80 -35.32
N LEU A 36 -28.51 -15.12 -35.09
CA LEU A 36 -27.44 -15.99 -35.61
C LEU A 36 -27.29 -15.87 -37.12
N SER A 37 -28.41 -15.90 -37.86
CA SER A 37 -28.39 -15.75 -39.32
C SER A 37 -27.88 -14.39 -39.76
N ALA A 38 -28.24 -13.30 -39.07
CA ALA A 38 -27.77 -11.96 -39.40
C ALA A 38 -26.29 -11.75 -39.04
N THR A 39 -25.80 -12.46 -38.03
CA THR A 39 -24.44 -12.34 -37.52
C THR A 39 -23.44 -13.20 -38.28
N LEU A 40 -23.80 -14.44 -38.66
CA LEU A 40 -22.95 -15.37 -39.40
C LEU A 40 -23.13 -15.19 -40.92
N ASN A 41 -24.38 -15.23 -41.40
CA ASN A 41 -24.71 -15.30 -42.83
C ASN A 41 -25.17 -13.95 -43.43
N GLY A 42 -25.12 -12.85 -42.67
CA GLY A 42 -25.59 -11.53 -43.12
C GLY A 42 -24.65 -10.88 -44.13
N ASN A 43 -25.17 -9.98 -44.98
CA ASN A 43 -24.36 -9.20 -45.91
C ASN A 43 -24.73 -7.68 -45.88
N PRO A 44 -23.90 -6.80 -45.26
CA PRO A 44 -22.74 -7.16 -44.43
C PRO A 44 -23.20 -7.83 -43.11
N PRO A 45 -22.38 -8.70 -42.52
CA PRO A 45 -22.74 -9.41 -41.30
C PRO A 45 -22.84 -8.45 -40.11
N LYS A 46 -23.83 -8.68 -39.23
CA LYS A 46 -23.95 -7.88 -38.00
C LYS A 46 -22.76 -8.15 -37.07
N PRO A 47 -22.24 -7.13 -36.34
CA PRO A 47 -21.16 -7.33 -35.37
C PRO A 47 -21.54 -8.33 -34.28
N ILE A 48 -20.61 -9.23 -33.96
CA ILE A 48 -20.74 -10.15 -32.82
C ILE A 48 -20.48 -9.35 -31.53
N SER A 49 -21.33 -9.52 -30.52
CA SER A 49 -21.04 -9.03 -29.15
C SER A 49 -20.26 -10.08 -28.36
N ILE A 50 -19.48 -9.65 -27.34
CA ILE A 50 -18.70 -10.60 -26.54
C ILE A 50 -19.60 -11.65 -25.86
N LYS A 51 -20.79 -11.24 -25.42
CA LYS A 51 -21.79 -12.13 -24.81
C LYS A 51 -22.26 -13.20 -25.80
N GLN A 52 -22.54 -12.80 -27.04
CA GLN A 52 -22.92 -13.75 -28.08
C GLN A 52 -21.77 -14.72 -28.39
N LEU A 53 -20.53 -14.23 -28.41
CA LEU A 53 -19.36 -15.08 -28.62
C LEU A 53 -19.20 -16.11 -27.51
N ASP A 54 -19.37 -15.71 -26.25
CA ASP A 54 -19.29 -16.63 -25.10
C ASP A 54 -20.41 -17.67 -25.14
N GLN A 55 -21.65 -17.26 -25.47
CA GLN A 55 -22.77 -18.19 -25.64
C GLN A 55 -22.53 -19.23 -26.75
N MET A 56 -21.99 -18.80 -27.90
CA MET A 56 -21.62 -19.71 -28.98
C MET A 56 -20.47 -20.64 -28.57
N THR A 57 -19.45 -20.09 -27.90
CA THR A 57 -18.28 -20.84 -27.41
C THR A 57 -18.71 -21.95 -26.43
N GLN A 58 -19.60 -21.62 -25.50
CA GLN A 58 -20.16 -22.57 -24.54
C GLN A 58 -21.00 -23.65 -25.23
N ALA A 59 -21.85 -23.27 -26.19
CA ALA A 59 -22.66 -24.22 -26.95
C ALA A 59 -21.81 -25.22 -27.76
N LEU A 60 -20.65 -24.78 -28.24
CA LEU A 60 -19.69 -25.62 -28.97
C LEU A 60 -18.78 -26.45 -28.04
N GLY A 61 -18.98 -26.37 -26.72
CA GLY A 61 -18.17 -27.08 -25.74
C GLY A 61 -16.70 -26.62 -25.71
N LYS A 62 -16.42 -25.40 -26.17
CA LYS A 62 -15.07 -24.83 -26.21
C LYS A 62 -14.76 -24.08 -24.92
N LYS A 63 -13.47 -23.91 -24.63
CA LYS A 63 -13.00 -23.16 -23.45
C LYS A 63 -13.32 -21.68 -23.60
N GLU A 64 -13.73 -21.04 -22.50
CA GLU A 64 -13.94 -19.59 -22.48
C GLU A 64 -12.72 -18.80 -22.95
N GLY A 65 -12.97 -17.79 -23.77
CA GLY A 65 -11.94 -17.01 -24.43
C GLY A 65 -11.23 -17.72 -25.59
N TRP A 66 -11.85 -18.74 -26.22
CA TRP A 66 -11.29 -19.46 -27.38
C TRP A 66 -11.02 -18.54 -28.58
N LEU A 67 -11.95 -17.64 -28.92
CA LEU A 67 -11.86 -16.79 -30.11
C LEU A 67 -11.69 -15.30 -29.80
N TYR A 68 -11.17 -14.97 -28.61
CA TYR A 68 -11.04 -13.57 -28.21
C TYR A 68 -9.97 -12.82 -29.02
N GLU A 69 -8.95 -13.50 -29.54
CA GLU A 69 -7.95 -12.87 -30.42
C GLU A 69 -8.57 -12.46 -31.77
N GLN A 70 -9.40 -13.32 -32.36
CA GLN A 70 -10.13 -13.03 -33.58
C GLN A 70 -11.17 -11.92 -33.35
N PHE A 71 -11.88 -11.96 -32.22
CA PHE A 71 -12.80 -10.90 -31.82
C PHE A 71 -12.08 -9.56 -31.64
N MET A 72 -10.89 -9.56 -31.03
CA MET A 72 -10.04 -8.39 -30.87
C MET A 72 -9.71 -7.80 -32.24
N ASN A 73 -9.21 -8.60 -33.18
CA ASN A 73 -8.90 -8.12 -34.53
C ASN A 73 -10.11 -7.44 -35.21
N GLU A 74 -11.30 -8.05 -35.15
CA GLU A 74 -12.54 -7.46 -35.69
C GLU A 74 -12.99 -6.16 -35.00
N CYS A 75 -12.45 -5.84 -33.83
CA CYS A 75 -12.74 -4.56 -33.17
C CYS A 75 -11.96 -3.39 -33.78
N PHE A 76 -10.90 -3.65 -34.55
CA PHE A 76 -10.00 -2.65 -35.14
C PHE A 76 -10.06 -2.56 -36.68
N GLU A 77 -10.83 -3.41 -37.35
CA GLU A 77 -10.86 -3.50 -38.84
C GLU A 77 -11.34 -2.22 -39.55
N ASP A 78 -12.24 -1.44 -38.94
CA ASP A 78 -12.85 -0.24 -39.55
C ASP A 78 -12.01 1.05 -39.36
N GLY A 79 -10.74 0.93 -39.01
CA GLY A 79 -9.81 2.07 -38.79
C GLY A 79 -10.01 2.83 -37.47
N LYS A 80 -11.18 2.76 -36.83
CA LYS A 80 -11.40 3.26 -35.47
C LYS A 80 -11.94 2.16 -34.56
N ALA A 81 -11.29 1.95 -33.43
CA ALA A 81 -11.68 0.92 -32.47
C ALA A 81 -13.07 1.18 -31.88
N ASN A 82 -13.95 0.19 -31.92
CA ASN A 82 -15.25 0.30 -31.26
C ASN A 82 -15.08 0.13 -29.73
N TRP A 83 -14.92 1.24 -29.00
CA TRP A 83 -14.67 1.22 -27.55
C TRP A 83 -15.66 0.37 -26.77
N ARG A 84 -16.95 0.37 -27.14
CA ARG A 84 -17.94 -0.46 -26.43
C ARG A 84 -17.63 -1.95 -26.54
N ARG A 85 -17.29 -2.43 -27.74
CA ARG A 85 -16.90 -3.83 -27.98
C ARG A 85 -15.56 -4.16 -27.31
N VAL A 86 -14.59 -3.27 -27.42
CA VAL A 86 -13.26 -3.43 -26.82
C VAL A 86 -13.35 -3.46 -25.29
N ARG A 87 -14.09 -2.54 -24.67
CA ARG A 87 -14.33 -2.53 -23.22
C ARG A 87 -14.98 -3.83 -22.76
N SER A 88 -16.01 -4.31 -23.47
CA SER A 88 -16.65 -5.59 -23.13
C SER A 88 -15.68 -6.78 -23.24
N LEU A 89 -14.78 -6.77 -24.23
CA LEU A 89 -13.70 -7.76 -24.32
C LEU A 89 -12.73 -7.65 -23.14
N LEU A 90 -12.29 -6.43 -22.78
CA LEU A 90 -11.35 -6.18 -21.69
C LEU A 90 -11.90 -6.64 -20.34
N VAL A 91 -13.18 -6.40 -20.04
CA VAL A 91 -13.87 -6.92 -18.85
C VAL A 91 -13.75 -8.44 -18.79
N ARG A 92 -14.12 -9.15 -19.86
CA ARG A 92 -13.99 -10.62 -19.90
C ARG A 92 -12.54 -11.10 -19.82
N CYS A 93 -11.60 -10.35 -20.38
CA CYS A 93 -10.18 -10.68 -20.28
C CYS A 93 -9.65 -10.54 -18.84
N VAL A 94 -10.15 -9.56 -18.07
CA VAL A 94 -9.84 -9.40 -16.64
C VAL A 94 -10.39 -10.60 -15.86
N GLU A 95 -11.69 -10.90 -16.00
CA GLU A 95 -12.36 -12.02 -15.33
C GLU A 95 -11.67 -13.37 -15.61
N LEU A 96 -11.22 -13.58 -16.85
CA LEU A 96 -10.53 -14.81 -17.29
C LEU A 96 -9.00 -14.76 -17.14
N LYS A 97 -8.44 -13.71 -16.55
CA LYS A 97 -6.99 -13.50 -16.35
C LYS A 97 -6.18 -13.65 -17.64
N LYS A 98 -6.71 -13.16 -18.76
CA LYS A 98 -6.09 -13.20 -20.10
C LYS A 98 -5.09 -12.05 -20.29
N HIS A 99 -4.04 -12.00 -19.45
CA HIS A 99 -3.10 -10.88 -19.38
C HIS A 99 -2.44 -10.50 -20.72
N ILE A 100 -2.05 -11.49 -21.53
CA ILE A 100 -1.42 -11.26 -22.84
C ILE A 100 -2.39 -10.51 -23.77
N LEU A 101 -3.66 -10.92 -23.78
CA LEU A 101 -4.66 -10.32 -24.66
C LEU A 101 -5.04 -8.91 -24.22
N ILE A 102 -5.03 -8.62 -22.90
CA ILE A 102 -5.20 -7.26 -22.38
C ILE A 102 -4.11 -6.35 -22.95
N VAL A 103 -2.83 -6.74 -22.82
CA VAL A 103 -1.71 -5.94 -23.32
C VAL A 103 -1.78 -5.75 -24.83
N GLN A 104 -2.10 -6.79 -25.60
CA GLN A 104 -2.27 -6.68 -27.05
C GLN A 104 -3.41 -5.71 -27.43
N THR A 105 -4.54 -5.80 -26.73
CA THR A 105 -5.69 -4.93 -26.97
C THR A 105 -5.36 -3.48 -26.65
N LEU A 106 -4.64 -3.23 -25.54
CA LEU A 106 -4.20 -1.88 -25.17
C LEU A 106 -3.22 -1.29 -26.18
N ASN A 107 -2.23 -2.06 -26.63
CA ASN A 107 -1.29 -1.62 -27.66
C ASN A 107 -1.99 -1.23 -28.96
N GLY A 108 -3.01 -1.99 -29.38
CA GLY A 108 -3.82 -1.65 -30.56
C GLY A 108 -4.63 -0.35 -30.39
N LEU A 109 -5.09 -0.04 -29.17
CA LEU A 109 -5.79 1.23 -28.90
C LEU A 109 -4.86 2.44 -28.94
N MET A 110 -3.57 2.28 -28.63
CA MET A 110 -2.61 3.39 -28.53
C MET A 110 -2.22 4.01 -29.87
N GLU A 111 -2.68 3.46 -31.00
CA GLU A 111 -2.64 4.15 -32.29
C GLU A 111 -3.45 5.47 -32.28
N ASP A 112 -4.47 5.58 -31.40
CA ASP A 112 -5.27 6.78 -31.20
C ASP A 112 -5.27 7.21 -29.72
N VAL A 113 -4.58 8.31 -29.44
CA VAL A 113 -4.44 8.87 -28.07
C VAL A 113 -5.77 9.28 -27.44
N SER A 114 -6.87 9.40 -28.21
CA SER A 114 -8.19 9.70 -27.66
C SER A 114 -8.73 8.58 -26.75
N TYR A 115 -8.19 7.35 -26.85
CA TYR A 115 -8.56 6.23 -25.96
C TYR A 115 -7.89 6.27 -24.59
N ILE A 116 -6.89 7.13 -24.35
CA ILE A 116 -6.22 7.23 -23.05
C ILE A 116 -7.23 7.56 -21.93
N THR A 117 -8.14 8.51 -22.16
CA THR A 117 -9.15 8.89 -21.17
C THR A 117 -10.14 7.76 -20.88
N PRO A 118 -10.78 7.12 -21.89
CA PRO A 118 -11.61 5.93 -21.66
C PRO A 118 -10.91 4.77 -20.95
N ILE A 119 -9.62 4.53 -21.25
CA ILE A 119 -8.83 3.49 -20.57
C ILE A 119 -8.61 3.85 -19.11
N PHE A 120 -8.27 5.11 -18.81
CA PHE A 120 -8.14 5.59 -17.44
C PHE A 120 -9.47 5.45 -16.67
N GLU A 121 -10.59 5.88 -17.24
CA GLU A 121 -11.91 5.73 -16.62
C GLU A 121 -12.27 4.26 -16.37
N PHE A 122 -11.91 3.37 -17.30
CA PHE A 122 -12.08 1.93 -17.10
C PHE A 122 -11.21 1.41 -15.97
N ALA A 123 -9.94 1.83 -15.89
CA ALA A 123 -9.05 1.48 -14.79
C ALA A 123 -9.63 1.92 -13.43
N GLU A 124 -10.09 3.16 -13.31
CA GLU A 124 -10.73 3.66 -12.08
C GLU A 124 -11.99 2.85 -11.73
N SER A 125 -12.79 2.42 -12.71
CA SER A 125 -13.95 1.57 -12.44
C SER A 125 -13.59 0.20 -11.84
N LEU A 126 -12.43 -0.36 -12.20
CA LEU A 126 -11.92 -1.61 -11.61
C LEU A 126 -11.39 -1.43 -10.18
N THR A 127 -11.03 -0.21 -9.78
CA THR A 127 -10.53 0.06 -8.42
C THR A 127 -11.62 0.20 -7.36
N GLN A 128 -12.88 0.35 -7.79
CA GLN A 128 -14.04 0.29 -6.90
C GLN A 128 -14.40 -1.16 -6.54
N GLU A 129 -13.91 -2.13 -7.30
CA GLU A 129 -14.05 -3.57 -7.08
C GLU A 129 -12.78 -4.09 -6.36
N GLU A 130 -12.83 -5.24 -5.67
CA GLU A 130 -11.68 -5.84 -4.95
C GLU A 130 -10.51 -6.28 -5.88
N GLU A 131 -10.47 -5.79 -7.12
CA GLU A 131 -9.58 -6.19 -8.22
C GLU A 131 -8.52 -5.13 -8.59
N ILE A 132 -8.00 -4.36 -7.62
CA ILE A 132 -7.04 -3.26 -7.90
C ILE A 132 -5.80 -3.70 -8.71
N LEU A 133 -5.33 -4.94 -8.54
CA LEU A 133 -4.20 -5.49 -9.29
C LEU A 133 -4.55 -5.74 -10.76
N ALA A 134 -5.81 -6.03 -11.09
CA ALA A 134 -6.25 -6.20 -12.46
C ALA A 134 -6.25 -4.88 -13.25
N ALA A 135 -6.34 -3.74 -12.54
CA ALA A 135 -6.27 -2.41 -13.15
C ALA A 135 -4.85 -2.01 -13.60
N PHE A 136 -3.80 -2.69 -13.12
CA PHE A 136 -2.40 -2.31 -13.35
C PHE A 136 -2.00 -2.15 -14.82
N PRO A 137 -2.35 -3.07 -15.74
CA PRO A 137 -2.01 -2.92 -17.16
C PRO A 137 -2.61 -1.64 -17.77
N PHE A 138 -3.80 -1.24 -17.32
CA PHE A 138 -4.49 -0.05 -17.82
C PHE A 138 -3.81 1.23 -17.34
N TYR A 139 -3.46 1.31 -16.05
CA TYR A 139 -2.69 2.45 -15.53
C TYR A 139 -1.31 2.57 -16.15
N LYS A 140 -0.60 1.45 -16.37
CA LYS A 140 0.68 1.44 -17.08
C LYS A 140 0.54 1.98 -18.51
N CYS A 141 -0.50 1.54 -19.22
CA CYS A 141 -0.81 2.05 -20.56
C CYS A 141 -1.04 3.57 -20.56
N VAL A 142 -1.76 4.11 -19.56
CA VAL A 142 -1.93 5.57 -19.40
C VAL A 142 -0.58 6.26 -19.18
N ILE A 143 0.24 5.75 -18.26
CA ILE A 143 1.57 6.33 -17.93
C ILE A 143 2.50 6.35 -19.16
N GLU A 144 2.53 5.28 -19.94
CA GLU A 144 3.43 5.13 -21.08
C GLU A 144 3.06 6.01 -22.28
N ASN A 145 1.77 6.39 -22.41
CA ASN A 145 1.26 7.04 -23.61
C ASN A 145 0.79 8.49 -23.39
N GLU A 146 0.61 8.91 -22.14
CA GLU A 146 0.25 10.30 -21.82
C GLU A 146 1.46 11.23 -22.02
N ARG A 147 1.38 12.09 -23.03
CA ARG A 147 2.49 12.99 -23.41
C ARG A 147 2.64 14.19 -22.48
N GLN A 148 1.56 14.57 -21.79
CA GLN A 148 1.56 15.70 -20.89
C GLN A 148 2.07 15.27 -19.53
N SER A 149 3.32 15.63 -19.21
CA SER A 149 3.91 15.36 -17.90
C SER A 149 3.12 15.98 -16.73
N HIS A 150 2.23 16.93 -17.00
CA HIS A 150 1.34 17.59 -16.03
C HIS A 150 -0.08 16.99 -15.99
N SER A 151 -0.30 15.84 -16.65
CA SER A 151 -1.62 15.18 -16.63
C SER A 151 -1.92 14.64 -15.23
N GLU A 152 -3.02 15.13 -14.67
CA GLU A 152 -3.59 14.65 -13.41
C GLU A 152 -3.85 13.12 -13.46
N ARG A 153 -4.36 12.61 -14.60
CA ARG A 153 -4.59 11.17 -14.81
C ARG A 153 -3.31 10.34 -14.70
N MET A 154 -2.21 10.86 -15.23
CA MET A 154 -0.91 10.18 -15.11
C MET A 154 -0.45 10.13 -13.65
N ALA A 155 -0.60 11.23 -12.90
CA ALA A 155 -0.28 11.27 -11.48
C ALA A 155 -1.15 10.30 -10.67
N ILE A 156 -2.47 10.28 -10.92
CA ILE A 156 -3.40 9.33 -10.31
C ILE A 156 -3.00 7.89 -10.65
N SER A 157 -2.63 7.62 -11.91
CA SER A 157 -2.20 6.27 -12.33
C SER A 157 -0.95 5.81 -11.59
N HIS A 158 0.06 6.68 -11.45
CA HIS A 158 1.24 6.40 -10.63
C HIS A 158 0.86 6.14 -9.17
N TYR A 159 -0.06 6.94 -8.61
CA TYR A 159 -0.52 6.78 -7.24
C TYR A 159 -1.25 5.46 -7.00
N ARG A 160 -2.17 5.08 -7.89
CA ARG A 160 -2.94 3.82 -7.79
C ARG A 160 -2.04 2.60 -7.79
N ILE A 161 -1.04 2.58 -8.69
CA ILE A 161 -0.03 1.52 -8.73
C ILE A 161 0.80 1.53 -7.44
N PHE A 162 1.30 2.69 -7.02
CA PHE A 162 2.10 2.84 -5.81
C PHE A 162 1.37 2.29 -4.58
N ARG A 163 0.17 2.82 -4.30
CA ARG A 163 -0.64 2.46 -3.13
C ARG A 163 -0.99 0.97 -3.10
N ALA A 164 -1.31 0.37 -4.23
CA ALA A 164 -1.63 -1.05 -4.34
C ALA A 164 -0.39 -1.96 -4.30
N SER A 165 0.81 -1.43 -4.53
CA SER A 165 2.06 -2.19 -4.56
C SER A 165 2.80 -2.20 -3.22
N ILE A 166 2.44 -1.30 -2.29
CA ILE A 166 2.98 -1.26 -0.92
C ILE A 166 2.77 -2.63 -0.28
N ASN A 167 3.82 -3.18 0.30
CA ASN A 167 3.79 -4.49 0.96
C ASN A 167 4.65 -4.51 2.23
N LYS A 168 5.07 -5.70 2.67
CA LYS A 168 5.79 -5.89 3.95
C LYS A 168 7.28 -5.61 3.85
N ASN A 169 7.83 -5.55 2.64
CA ASN A 169 9.25 -5.34 2.40
C ASN A 169 9.55 -3.83 2.36
N ILE A 170 10.30 -3.35 3.36
CA ILE A 170 10.59 -1.93 3.56
C ILE A 170 11.38 -1.35 2.36
N GLU A 171 12.38 -2.08 1.85
CA GLU A 171 13.20 -1.63 0.72
C GLU A 171 12.40 -1.51 -0.57
N ASN A 172 11.54 -2.50 -0.85
CA ASN A 172 10.67 -2.45 -2.01
C ASN A 172 9.72 -1.26 -1.92
N ASN A 173 9.17 -0.98 -0.74
CA ASN A 173 8.31 0.19 -0.54
C ASN A 173 9.07 1.50 -0.74
N LEU A 174 10.35 1.58 -0.35
CA LEU A 174 11.19 2.73 -0.65
C LEU A 174 11.36 2.95 -2.16
N LEU A 175 11.61 1.88 -2.93
CA LEU A 175 11.72 1.97 -4.38
C LEU A 175 10.42 2.47 -5.02
N LEU A 176 9.27 1.95 -4.55
CA LEU A 176 7.95 2.40 -4.98
C LEU A 176 7.72 3.89 -4.65
N ALA A 177 8.11 4.34 -3.45
CA ALA A 177 8.03 5.73 -3.03
C ALA A 177 8.88 6.65 -3.90
N ILE A 178 10.13 6.25 -4.21
CA ILE A 178 11.03 7.02 -5.09
C ILE A 178 10.44 7.16 -6.50
N GLN A 179 9.81 6.10 -7.02
CA GLN A 179 9.19 6.15 -8.35
C GLN A 179 7.94 7.07 -8.39
N PHE A 180 7.17 7.10 -7.30
CA PHE A 180 5.92 7.86 -7.23
C PHE A 180 6.09 9.32 -6.79
N SER A 181 7.00 9.61 -5.85
CA SER A 181 7.11 10.93 -5.20
C SER A 181 7.20 12.14 -6.14
N PRO A 182 7.81 12.06 -7.35
CA PRO A 182 7.82 13.19 -8.29
C PRO A 182 6.44 13.61 -8.81
N TYR A 183 5.43 12.75 -8.70
CA TYR A 183 4.08 12.98 -9.23
C TYR A 183 3.08 13.47 -8.19
N ARG A 184 3.40 13.40 -6.89
CA ARG A 184 2.47 13.69 -5.78
C ARG A 184 1.82 15.08 -5.84
N ASN A 185 2.57 16.08 -6.32
CA ASN A 185 2.11 17.49 -6.40
C ASN A 185 1.08 17.73 -7.51
N LYS A 186 0.81 16.72 -8.34
CA LYS A 186 -0.13 16.78 -9.47
C LYS A 186 -1.40 15.98 -9.20
N LEU A 187 -1.54 15.43 -8.00
CA LEU A 187 -2.72 14.72 -7.57
C LEU A 187 -3.84 15.71 -7.16
N PRO A 188 -5.11 15.27 -7.25
CA PRO A 188 -6.20 15.88 -6.50
C PRO A 188 -5.87 15.93 -5.01
N VAL A 189 -6.36 16.96 -4.32
CA VAL A 189 -6.06 17.24 -2.91
C VAL A 189 -6.33 16.02 -2.02
N GLU A 190 -7.45 15.33 -2.22
CA GLU A 190 -7.84 14.13 -1.47
C GLU A 190 -6.79 13.02 -1.57
N LEU A 191 -6.23 12.83 -2.77
CA LEU A 191 -5.22 11.81 -3.03
C LEU A 191 -3.83 12.28 -2.60
N THR A 192 -3.53 13.58 -2.67
CA THR A 192 -2.26 14.14 -2.15
C THR A 192 -2.14 13.91 -0.64
N ILE A 193 -3.22 14.11 0.13
CA ILE A 193 -3.25 13.88 1.58
C ILE A 193 -2.92 12.42 1.90
N ASP A 194 -3.60 11.49 1.24
CA ASP A 194 -3.37 10.05 1.45
C ASP A 194 -1.96 9.63 0.98
N ALA A 195 -1.50 10.16 -0.15
CA ALA A 195 -0.17 9.91 -0.69
C ALA A 195 0.95 10.37 0.25
N LEU A 196 0.83 11.58 0.81
CA LEU A 196 1.83 12.11 1.76
C LEU A 196 1.89 11.25 3.02
N LEU A 197 0.75 10.78 3.54
CA LEU A 197 0.73 9.85 4.65
C LEU A 197 1.49 8.56 4.32
N GLN A 198 1.23 7.95 3.16
CA GLN A 198 1.94 6.73 2.77
C GLN A 198 3.44 6.96 2.65
N LEU A 199 3.86 8.10 2.10
CA LEU A 199 5.27 8.48 2.02
C LEU A 199 5.89 8.66 3.41
N ILE A 200 5.20 9.28 4.37
CA ILE A 200 5.62 9.42 5.77
C ILE A 200 5.82 8.04 6.42
N ILE A 201 4.85 7.12 6.26
CA ILE A 201 4.93 5.76 6.81
C ILE A 201 6.14 5.00 6.24
N ILE A 202 6.41 5.16 4.94
CA ILE A 202 7.57 4.55 4.29
C ILE A 202 8.87 5.14 4.85
N CYS A 203 8.96 6.47 4.95
CA CYS A 203 10.11 7.17 5.56
C CYS A 203 10.35 6.72 7.01
N TYR A 204 9.29 6.51 7.80
CA TYR A 204 9.41 5.95 9.15
C TYR A 204 10.00 4.54 9.14
N GLY A 205 9.51 3.67 8.25
CA GLY A 205 10.03 2.31 8.11
C GLY A 205 11.48 2.24 7.62
N THR A 206 11.89 3.16 6.74
CA THR A 206 13.26 3.26 6.21
C THR A 206 14.17 4.14 7.06
N GLN A 207 13.64 4.79 8.09
CA GLN A 207 14.35 5.74 8.94
C GLN A 207 14.93 6.94 8.18
N ASP A 208 14.29 7.34 7.07
CA ASP A 208 14.64 8.57 6.36
C ASP A 208 13.95 9.76 7.03
N TRP A 209 14.55 10.22 8.13
CA TRP A 209 13.99 11.27 8.98
C TRP A 209 13.90 12.61 8.28
N VAL A 210 14.89 12.96 7.46
CA VAL A 210 14.92 14.23 6.73
C VAL A 210 13.75 14.30 5.75
N LEU A 211 13.57 13.25 4.95
CA LEU A 211 12.49 13.22 3.97
C LEU A 211 11.12 13.06 4.63
N GLY A 212 11.04 12.29 5.72
CA GLY A 212 9.80 12.13 6.49
C GLY A 212 9.33 13.43 7.15
N GLU A 213 10.25 14.26 7.69
CA GLU A 213 9.92 15.60 8.20
C GLU A 213 9.41 16.52 7.09
N GLN A 214 10.04 16.50 5.91
CA GLN A 214 9.61 17.29 4.76
C GLN A 214 8.17 16.95 4.32
N TYR A 215 7.85 15.66 4.20
CA TYR A 215 6.49 15.25 3.85
C TYR A 215 5.48 15.56 4.95
N ALA A 216 5.87 15.47 6.23
CA ALA A 216 5.03 15.87 7.35
C ALA A 216 4.72 17.38 7.32
N ASP A 217 5.72 18.22 7.06
CA ASP A 217 5.53 19.67 6.90
C ASP A 217 4.60 20.00 5.72
N GLU A 218 4.79 19.32 4.58
CA GLU A 218 3.93 19.45 3.40
C GLU A 218 2.47 19.10 3.73
N LEU A 219 2.25 17.98 4.43
CA LEU A 219 0.92 17.50 4.82
C LEU A 219 0.25 18.43 5.85
N ILE A 220 0.98 18.89 6.87
CA ILE A 220 0.48 19.85 7.86
C ILE A 220 0.05 21.15 7.19
N ALA A 221 0.89 21.68 6.29
CA ALA A 221 0.59 22.91 5.57
C ALA A 221 -0.71 22.76 4.74
N LEU A 222 -0.84 21.64 4.01
CA LEU A 222 -2.04 21.35 3.21
C LEU A 222 -3.30 21.26 4.08
N ILE A 223 -3.25 20.53 5.20
CA ILE A 223 -4.40 20.39 6.10
C ILE A 223 -4.78 21.73 6.73
N LYS A 224 -3.81 22.57 7.13
CA LYS A 224 -4.09 23.90 7.68
C LYS A 224 -4.78 24.81 6.66
N ILE A 225 -4.39 24.74 5.39
CA ILE A 225 -5.07 25.47 4.30
C ILE A 225 -6.51 24.99 4.16
N ILE A 226 -6.73 23.68 4.10
CA ILE A 226 -8.06 23.06 4.01
C ILE A 226 -8.97 23.52 5.15
N ILE A 227 -8.49 23.42 6.39
CA ILE A 227 -9.24 23.82 7.58
C ILE A 227 -9.62 25.28 7.52
N LYS A 228 -8.69 26.15 7.10
CA LYS A 228 -8.95 27.58 6.95
C LYS A 228 -10.07 27.83 5.93
N GLU A 229 -10.00 27.19 4.77
CA GLU A 229 -11.04 27.32 3.74
C GLU A 229 -12.41 26.80 4.19
N GLN A 230 -12.44 25.66 4.89
CA GLN A 230 -13.68 25.10 5.42
C GLN A 230 -14.35 26.04 6.42
N LYS A 231 -13.56 26.68 7.29
CA LYS A 231 -14.04 27.70 8.24
C LYS A 231 -14.59 28.94 7.53
N GLU A 232 -13.89 29.44 6.51
CA GLU A 232 -14.32 30.62 5.75
C GLU A 232 -15.62 30.37 4.96
N LYS A 233 -15.79 29.14 4.45
CA LYS A 233 -16.96 28.74 3.65
C LYS A 233 -18.11 28.15 4.48
N ASN A 234 -17.95 27.98 5.79
CA ASN A 234 -18.86 27.22 6.67
C ASN A 234 -19.21 25.81 6.12
N MET A 235 -18.25 25.16 5.45
CA MET A 235 -18.43 23.83 4.84
C MET A 235 -17.48 22.83 5.50
N PHE A 236 -17.87 22.31 6.65
CA PHE A 236 -17.15 21.21 7.30
C PHE A 236 -17.39 19.90 6.53
N ASN A 237 -16.38 19.04 6.46
CA ASN A 237 -16.42 17.71 5.81
C ASN A 237 -16.59 17.75 4.28
N SER A 238 -16.09 18.81 3.63
CA SER A 238 -16.15 18.94 2.17
C SER A 238 -15.14 18.09 1.40
N ILE A 239 -14.17 17.48 2.09
CA ILE A 239 -13.09 16.69 1.49
C ILE A 239 -13.30 15.23 1.84
N ASN A 240 -13.38 14.39 0.82
CA ASN A 240 -13.58 12.96 0.97
C ASN A 240 -12.24 12.23 0.96
N THR A 241 -11.65 12.04 2.13
CA THR A 241 -10.42 11.26 2.33
C THR A 241 -10.73 9.88 2.92
N PRO A 242 -9.90 8.86 2.66
CA PRO A 242 -10.09 7.53 3.25
C PRO A 242 -10.09 7.49 4.78
N LEU A 243 -9.38 8.43 5.41
CA LEU A 243 -9.30 8.58 6.86
C LEU A 243 -9.78 9.99 7.27
N PRO A 244 -10.14 10.21 8.55
CA PRO A 244 -10.47 11.55 9.06
C PRO A 244 -9.28 12.51 8.93
N LEU A 245 -9.54 13.79 8.60
CA LEU A 245 -8.47 14.80 8.48
C LEU A 245 -7.61 14.94 9.75
N VAL A 246 -8.20 14.74 10.92
CA VAL A 246 -7.50 14.78 12.21
C VAL A 246 -6.42 13.69 12.32
N TYR A 247 -6.65 12.51 11.71
CA TYR A 247 -5.66 11.44 11.63
C TYR A 247 -4.41 11.92 10.90
N TYR A 248 -4.59 12.47 9.70
CA TYR A 248 -3.48 12.92 8.85
C TYR A 248 -2.68 14.04 9.54
N TYR A 249 -3.39 14.96 10.22
CA TYR A 249 -2.77 16.04 10.98
C TYR A 249 -1.91 15.50 12.12
N ALA A 250 -2.51 14.69 13.00
CA ALA A 250 -1.85 14.16 14.17
C ALA A 250 -0.67 13.23 13.80
N HIS A 251 -0.84 12.41 12.76
CA HIS A 251 0.22 11.53 12.27
C HIS A 251 1.42 12.31 11.73
N SER A 252 1.19 13.45 11.08
CA SER A 252 2.26 14.32 10.59
C SER A 252 3.07 14.92 11.74
N TYR A 253 2.40 15.43 12.78
CA TYR A 253 3.12 15.91 13.97
C TYR A 253 3.79 14.79 14.76
N SER A 254 3.21 13.58 14.77
CA SER A 254 3.86 12.39 15.33
C SER A 254 5.17 12.06 14.59
N MET A 255 5.19 12.18 13.26
CA MET A 255 6.44 12.05 12.49
C MET A 255 7.47 13.12 12.88
N LYS A 256 7.05 14.39 13.01
CA LYS A 256 7.95 15.46 13.48
C LYS A 256 8.50 15.18 14.88
N PHE A 257 7.65 14.70 15.79
CA PHE A 257 8.07 14.23 17.12
C PHE A 257 9.16 13.16 17.01
N VAL A 258 8.98 12.13 16.18
CA VAL A 258 9.98 11.07 15.98
C VAL A 258 11.31 11.64 15.49
N VAL A 259 11.30 12.60 14.57
CA VAL A 259 12.54 13.24 14.07
C VAL A 259 13.25 14.02 15.19
N LYS A 260 12.51 14.77 16.01
CA LYS A 260 13.07 15.53 17.13
C LYS A 260 13.56 14.62 18.26
N GLU A 261 12.85 13.54 18.56
CA GLU A 261 13.29 12.50 19.49
C GLU A 261 14.59 11.84 19.02
N TYR A 262 14.66 11.48 17.73
CA TYR A 262 15.84 10.84 17.15
C TYR A 262 17.07 11.76 17.13
N THR A 263 16.86 13.05 16.87
CA THR A 263 17.93 14.07 16.86
C THR A 263 18.24 14.64 18.25
N GLU A 264 17.70 14.02 19.31
CA GLU A 264 17.88 14.40 20.72
C GLU A 264 17.45 15.84 21.06
N GLN A 265 16.60 16.44 20.23
CA GLN A 265 16.00 17.76 20.43
C GLN A 265 14.72 17.62 21.28
N TYR A 266 14.88 17.16 22.51
CA TYR A 266 13.75 16.73 23.36
C TYR A 266 12.75 17.85 23.67
N ASP A 267 13.21 19.09 23.85
CA ASP A 267 12.31 20.22 24.08
C ASP A 267 11.43 20.49 22.85
N GLU A 268 12.00 20.43 21.65
CA GLU A 268 11.25 20.56 20.39
C GLU A 268 10.33 19.36 20.15
N ALA A 269 10.73 18.16 20.59
CA ALA A 269 9.90 16.97 20.52
C ALA A 269 8.62 17.15 21.38
N LEU A 270 8.74 17.70 22.59
CA LEU A 270 7.60 18.01 23.44
C LEU A 270 6.63 19.02 22.80
N LEU A 271 7.16 20.05 22.14
CA LEU A 271 6.32 20.99 21.36
C LEU A 271 5.55 20.29 20.24
N CYS A 272 6.16 19.31 19.57
CA CYS A 272 5.46 18.51 18.56
C CYS A 272 4.34 17.66 19.18
N ILE A 273 4.54 17.13 20.39
CA ILE A 273 3.49 16.38 21.10
C ILE A 273 2.30 17.28 21.43
N ASP A 274 2.56 18.49 21.91
CA ASP A 274 1.48 19.40 22.31
C ASP A 274 0.54 19.75 21.15
N GLU A 275 1.02 19.70 19.91
CA GLU A 275 0.22 19.93 18.70
C GLU A 275 -0.79 18.80 18.40
N PHE A 276 -0.61 17.59 18.95
CA PHE A 276 -1.56 16.48 18.79
C PHE A 276 -2.11 15.90 20.10
N ALA A 277 -1.68 16.42 21.25
CA ALA A 277 -2.09 15.92 22.56
C ALA A 277 -3.56 16.18 22.90
N ASP A 278 -4.14 17.26 22.38
CA ASP A 278 -5.57 17.56 22.49
C ASP A 278 -6.10 18.13 21.17
N LEU A 279 -6.79 17.26 20.43
CA LEU A 279 -7.42 17.60 19.15
C LEU A 279 -8.95 17.61 19.28
N SER A 280 -9.50 17.72 20.49
CA SER A 280 -10.96 17.74 20.72
C SER A 280 -11.67 18.90 20.00
N GLY A 281 -10.96 20.01 19.77
CA GLY A 281 -11.43 21.17 19.00
C GLY A 281 -11.19 21.09 17.50
N PHE A 282 -10.74 19.96 16.96
CA PHE A 282 -10.45 19.83 15.53
C PHE A 282 -11.75 19.98 14.71
N PRO A 283 -11.75 20.74 13.59
CA PRO A 283 -12.97 20.95 12.81
C PRO A 283 -13.44 19.69 12.08
N GLY A 284 -14.76 19.50 12.01
CA GLY A 284 -15.35 18.42 11.21
C GLY A 284 -15.26 17.02 11.81
N LEU A 285 -15.01 16.92 13.13
CA LEU A 285 -14.95 15.62 13.81
C LEU A 285 -16.29 14.87 13.71
N ASP A 286 -16.26 13.72 13.06
CA ASP A 286 -17.27 12.68 13.12
C ASP A 286 -16.86 11.60 14.15
N GLU A 287 -17.60 10.48 14.22
CA GLU A 287 -17.29 9.39 15.14
C GLU A 287 -15.88 8.81 14.92
N ALA A 288 -15.49 8.61 13.65
CA ALA A 288 -14.16 8.15 13.30
C ALA A 288 -13.08 9.18 13.72
N GLY A 289 -13.33 10.48 13.49
CA GLY A 289 -12.44 11.55 13.93
C GLY A 289 -12.29 11.60 15.46
N LEU A 290 -13.38 11.46 16.22
CA LEU A 290 -13.33 11.44 17.69
C LEU A 290 -12.55 10.24 18.24
N PHE A 291 -12.72 9.07 17.61
CA PHE A 291 -11.90 7.90 17.94
C PHE A 291 -10.41 8.19 17.76
N GLU A 292 -10.05 8.85 16.65
CA GLU A 292 -8.67 9.23 16.36
C GLU A 292 -8.11 10.26 17.35
N VAL A 293 -8.93 11.24 17.78
CA VAL A 293 -8.54 12.21 18.81
C VAL A 293 -8.14 11.52 20.11
N GLU A 294 -8.97 10.60 20.62
CA GLU A 294 -8.66 9.89 21.86
C GLU A 294 -7.44 8.97 21.71
N ARG A 295 -7.24 8.38 20.53
CA ARG A 295 -6.06 7.56 20.26
C ARG A 295 -4.77 8.39 20.27
N PHE A 296 -4.74 9.54 19.59
CA PHE A 296 -3.55 10.40 19.58
C PHE A 296 -3.28 11.08 20.92
N LYS A 297 -4.31 11.34 21.72
CA LYS A 297 -4.17 11.76 23.11
C LYS A 297 -3.46 10.70 23.95
N LEU A 298 -3.80 9.42 23.77
CA LEU A 298 -3.08 8.32 24.40
C LEU A 298 -1.61 8.28 23.96
N PHE A 299 -1.34 8.39 22.65
CA PHE A 299 0.03 8.44 22.14
C PHE A 299 0.84 9.61 22.70
N ALA A 300 0.21 10.78 22.91
CA ALA A 300 0.87 11.91 23.54
C ALA A 300 1.31 11.61 24.99
N ILE A 301 0.52 10.85 25.75
CA ILE A 301 0.89 10.41 27.11
C ILE A 301 2.11 9.50 27.07
N PHE A 302 2.08 8.46 26.22
CA PHE A 302 3.20 7.54 26.05
C PHE A 302 4.48 8.26 25.58
N ASN A 303 4.36 9.14 24.59
CA ASN A 303 5.49 9.87 24.05
C ASN A 303 6.10 10.87 25.05
N LYS A 304 5.29 11.47 25.93
CA LYS A 304 5.83 12.30 27.03
C LYS A 304 6.67 11.47 28.00
N HIS A 305 6.21 10.28 28.37
CA HIS A 305 7.00 9.35 29.19
C HIS A 305 8.28 8.87 28.47
N ASN A 306 8.23 8.62 27.16
CA ASN A 306 9.43 8.28 26.38
C ASN A 306 10.50 9.37 26.49
N ILE A 307 10.10 10.63 26.37
CA ILE A 307 11.02 11.77 26.51
C ILE A 307 11.59 11.86 27.93
N GLU A 308 10.77 11.69 28.98
CA GLU A 308 11.25 11.66 30.38
C GLU A 308 12.34 10.59 30.57
N LEU A 309 12.11 9.37 30.06
CA LEU A 309 13.08 8.28 30.14
C LEU A 309 14.36 8.58 29.35
N LEU A 310 14.24 9.10 28.13
CA LEU A 310 15.39 9.47 27.29
C LEU A 310 16.23 10.60 27.92
N GLN A 311 15.61 11.48 28.71
CA GLN A 311 16.30 12.50 29.51
C GLN A 311 16.90 11.94 30.82
N GLY A 312 16.70 10.66 31.13
CA GLY A 312 17.29 9.97 32.28
C GLY A 312 16.41 9.96 33.53
N ASN A 313 15.14 10.38 33.43
CA ASN A 313 14.22 10.36 34.55
C ASN A 313 13.47 9.02 34.62
N PHE A 314 14.02 8.08 35.39
CA PHE A 314 13.40 6.76 35.63
C PHE A 314 12.44 6.71 36.82
N SER A 315 12.17 7.83 37.51
CA SER A 315 11.36 7.85 38.74
C SER A 315 9.92 7.35 38.55
N ARG A 316 9.42 7.39 37.31
CA ARG A 316 8.08 6.96 36.91
C ARG A 316 8.07 5.70 36.03
N LEU A 317 9.19 5.00 35.92
CA LEU A 317 9.27 3.81 35.05
C LEU A 317 8.20 2.78 35.40
N ASP A 318 8.01 2.47 36.69
CA ASP A 318 7.01 1.46 37.10
C ASP A 318 5.59 1.88 36.72
N GLN A 319 5.22 3.15 36.91
CA GLN A 319 3.92 3.71 36.50
C GLN A 319 3.74 3.64 34.97
N TYR A 320 4.80 3.96 34.23
CA TYR A 320 4.80 3.87 32.78
C TYR A 320 4.60 2.42 32.29
N ILE A 321 5.25 1.45 32.95
CA ILE A 321 5.08 0.03 32.64
C ILE A 321 3.66 -0.45 33.00
N GLU A 322 3.09 -0.05 34.14
CA GLU A 322 1.70 -0.36 34.51
C GLU A 322 0.69 0.20 33.50
N LEU A 323 0.91 1.43 33.01
CA LEU A 323 0.11 2.01 31.93
C LEU A 323 0.24 1.19 30.64
N THR A 324 1.47 0.79 30.30
CA THR A 324 1.76 0.00 29.10
C THR A 324 1.01 -1.34 29.11
N GLU A 325 0.87 -1.99 30.26
CA GLU A 325 0.09 -3.24 30.38
C GLU A 325 -1.39 -3.08 30.06
N GLN A 326 -1.96 -1.90 30.34
CA GLN A 326 -3.36 -1.59 30.04
C GLN A 326 -3.57 -1.33 28.54
N HIS A 327 -2.49 -1.12 27.79
CA HIS A 327 -2.51 -0.80 26.37
C HIS A 327 -1.56 -1.72 25.58
N PRO A 328 -1.96 -2.98 25.31
CA PRO A 328 -1.08 -3.99 24.71
C PRO A 328 -0.40 -3.56 23.40
N LYS A 329 -1.05 -2.70 22.62
CA LYS A 329 -0.56 -2.18 21.34
C LYS A 329 0.67 -1.26 21.46
N GLU A 330 0.85 -0.65 22.64
CA GLU A 330 1.97 0.22 22.94
C GLU A 330 3.15 -0.50 23.59
N ILE A 331 3.02 -1.80 23.91
CA ILE A 331 4.08 -2.57 24.58
C ILE A 331 5.38 -2.52 23.80
N LEU A 332 5.38 -2.86 22.50
CA LEU A 332 6.63 -2.92 21.72
C LEU A 332 7.33 -1.55 21.62
N ALA A 333 6.56 -0.48 21.40
CA ALA A 333 7.09 0.87 21.31
C ALA A 333 7.67 1.34 22.66
N SER A 334 6.94 1.08 23.74
CA SER A 334 7.32 1.45 25.11
C SER A 334 8.57 0.70 25.57
N LEU A 335 8.66 -0.60 25.28
CA LEU A 335 9.84 -1.42 25.59
C LEU A 335 11.07 -0.93 24.82
N HIS A 336 10.91 -0.64 23.54
CA HIS A 336 12.00 -0.10 22.73
C HIS A 336 12.57 1.18 23.35
N MET A 337 11.70 2.10 23.79
CA MET A 337 12.10 3.35 24.43
C MET A 337 12.74 3.14 25.80
N ALA A 338 12.15 2.32 26.67
CA ALA A 338 12.72 2.01 27.98
C ALA A 338 14.12 1.38 27.89
N ILE A 339 14.34 0.47 26.93
CA ILE A 339 15.64 -0.19 26.72
C ILE A 339 16.64 0.78 26.08
N LYS A 340 16.21 1.62 25.13
CA LYS A 340 17.05 2.68 24.55
C LYS A 340 17.53 3.65 25.64
N ALA A 341 16.62 4.16 26.47
CA ALA A 341 16.96 5.02 27.60
C ALA A 341 17.92 4.32 28.58
N ALA A 342 17.67 3.04 28.89
CA ALA A 342 18.54 2.23 29.74
C ALA A 342 19.96 2.08 29.16
N ASN A 343 20.10 1.95 27.84
CA ASN A 343 21.39 1.94 27.16
C ASN A 343 22.14 3.28 27.26
N ILE A 344 21.42 4.40 27.19
CA ILE A 344 22.00 5.75 27.27
C ILE A 344 22.50 6.06 28.68
N HIS A 345 21.71 5.69 29.70
CA HIS A 345 21.92 6.09 31.10
C HIS A 345 22.48 4.97 32.00
N ASP A 346 22.86 3.82 31.43
CA ASP A 346 23.32 2.63 32.15
C ASP A 346 22.34 2.18 33.26
N TYR A 347 21.05 2.16 32.94
CA TYR A 347 19.99 1.81 33.88
C TYR A 347 19.58 0.33 33.81
N ASN A 348 19.21 -0.28 34.94
CA ASN A 348 18.81 -1.68 34.96
C ASN A 348 17.30 -1.85 34.72
N VAL A 349 16.95 -2.43 33.56
CA VAL A 349 15.56 -2.74 33.16
C VAL A 349 15.33 -4.25 32.98
N ASN A 350 16.14 -5.11 33.60
CA ASN A 350 15.95 -6.57 33.49
C ASN A 350 14.55 -7.00 33.93
N HIS A 351 14.02 -6.40 35.00
CA HIS A 351 12.67 -6.67 35.50
C HIS A 351 11.58 -6.39 34.44
N VAL A 352 11.75 -5.33 33.63
CA VAL A 352 10.85 -5.01 32.52
C VAL A 352 10.99 -6.04 31.40
N ILE A 353 12.23 -6.36 30.99
CA ILE A 353 12.49 -7.34 29.92
C ILE A 353 11.90 -8.71 30.25
N ASP A 354 12.08 -9.16 31.49
CA ASP A 354 11.63 -10.47 31.93
C ASP A 354 10.09 -10.52 32.01
N LYS A 355 9.45 -9.41 32.41
CA LYS A 355 7.99 -9.26 32.46
C LYS A 355 7.32 -9.41 31.09
N PHE A 356 7.94 -8.91 30.02
CA PHE A 356 7.37 -8.93 28.66
C PHE A 356 8.05 -9.94 27.72
N SER A 357 8.77 -10.93 28.25
CA SER A 357 9.57 -11.88 27.47
C SER A 357 8.78 -12.58 26.34
N GLU A 358 7.53 -12.97 26.59
CA GLU A 358 6.69 -13.65 25.59
C GLU A 358 6.32 -12.75 24.39
N ILE A 359 6.21 -11.43 24.62
CA ILE A 359 5.90 -10.44 23.57
C ILE A 359 7.16 -10.05 22.79
N ILE A 360 8.31 -10.01 23.49
CA ILE A 360 9.61 -9.74 22.88
C ILE A 360 10.02 -10.91 21.97
N TYR A 361 9.79 -12.15 22.39
CA TYR A 361 10.21 -13.36 21.66
C TYR A 361 9.03 -14.27 21.28
N PRO A 362 8.09 -13.80 20.43
CA PRO A 362 6.99 -14.63 19.98
C PRO A 362 7.49 -15.74 19.04
N ASN A 363 6.70 -16.81 18.89
CA ASN A 363 7.01 -17.87 17.93
C ASN A 363 6.99 -17.37 16.47
N ASP A 364 6.06 -16.45 16.16
CA ASP A 364 5.96 -15.78 14.86
C ASP A 364 5.58 -14.30 15.06
N ILE A 365 6.51 -13.40 14.73
CA ILE A 365 6.27 -11.95 14.83
C ILE A 365 5.12 -11.49 13.92
N ILE A 366 4.92 -12.13 12.75
CA ILE A 366 3.86 -11.73 11.82
C ILE A 366 2.51 -12.12 12.37
N GLN A 367 2.40 -13.29 12.99
CA GLN A 367 1.16 -13.68 13.66
C GLN A 367 0.82 -12.71 14.80
N TYR A 368 1.81 -12.26 15.57
CA TYR A 368 1.60 -11.28 16.63
C TYR A 368 1.21 -9.91 16.05
N ILE A 369 1.94 -9.40 15.06
CA ILE A 369 1.65 -8.12 14.39
C ILE A 369 0.24 -8.13 13.79
N ASN A 370 -0.19 -9.23 13.17
CA ASN A 370 -1.50 -9.31 12.52
C ASN A 370 -2.67 -9.43 13.51
N GLN A 371 -2.42 -9.64 14.80
CA GLN A 371 -3.45 -9.48 15.83
C GLN A 371 -3.81 -8.00 16.05
N ASP A 372 -2.95 -7.08 15.60
CA ASP A 372 -3.16 -5.64 15.69
C ASP A 372 -3.57 -5.06 14.33
N THR A 373 -4.79 -4.54 14.24
CA THR A 373 -5.30 -3.87 13.04
C THR A 373 -4.96 -2.39 12.98
N GLU A 374 -4.37 -1.80 14.03
CA GLU A 374 -4.12 -0.35 14.10
C GLU A 374 -2.81 0.07 13.42
N TYR A 375 -1.85 -0.84 13.31
CA TYR A 375 -0.56 -0.55 12.68
C TYR A 375 -0.41 -1.31 11.38
N THR A 376 0.25 -0.68 10.41
CA THR A 376 0.65 -1.40 9.20
C THR A 376 1.65 -2.49 9.58
N GLU A 377 1.59 -3.62 8.88
CA GLU A 377 2.54 -4.72 9.14
C GLU A 377 4.00 -4.26 9.04
N GLN A 378 4.30 -3.34 8.12
CA GLN A 378 5.61 -2.70 7.98
C GLN A 378 6.05 -2.00 9.27
N THR A 379 5.14 -1.25 9.90
CA THR A 379 5.39 -0.55 11.16
C THR A 379 5.69 -1.55 12.27
N GLY A 380 4.91 -2.62 12.36
CA GLY A 380 5.12 -3.71 13.33
C GLY A 380 6.49 -4.37 13.18
N VAL A 381 6.88 -4.73 11.94
CA VAL A 381 8.20 -5.32 11.66
C VAL A 381 9.33 -4.35 12.03
N SER A 382 9.20 -3.06 11.69
CA SER A 382 10.19 -2.05 12.06
C SER A 382 10.37 -1.93 13.59
N ARG A 383 9.27 -1.98 14.35
CA ARG A 383 9.30 -1.97 15.83
C ARG A 383 10.09 -3.14 16.40
N TYR A 384 9.89 -4.36 15.89
CA TYR A 384 10.68 -5.53 16.32
C TYR A 384 12.17 -5.39 15.99
N ILE A 385 12.53 -4.92 14.80
CA ILE A 385 13.95 -4.70 14.44
C ILE A 385 14.59 -3.70 15.40
N ASN A 386 13.92 -2.58 15.67
CA ASN A 386 14.40 -1.56 16.62
C ASN A 386 14.56 -2.11 18.05
N LEU A 387 13.57 -2.86 18.51
CA LEU A 387 13.59 -3.49 19.82
C LEU A 387 14.74 -4.50 19.95
N TYR A 388 14.90 -5.42 19.00
CA TYR A 388 16.00 -6.39 19.03
C TYR A 388 17.37 -5.74 18.94
N TYR A 389 17.51 -4.67 18.15
CA TYR A 389 18.75 -3.91 18.10
C TYR A 389 19.09 -3.30 19.47
N GLN A 390 18.14 -2.62 20.12
CA GLN A 390 18.36 -2.04 21.45
C GLN A 390 18.61 -3.10 22.52
N LEU A 391 17.93 -4.24 22.46
CA LEU A 391 18.17 -5.40 23.33
C LEU A 391 19.58 -5.98 23.14
N ALA A 392 20.05 -6.08 21.90
CA ALA A 392 21.38 -6.59 21.60
C ALA A 392 22.45 -5.66 22.18
N LEU A 393 22.29 -4.34 22.02
CA LEU A 393 23.17 -3.35 22.66
C LEU A 393 23.13 -3.47 24.18
N TYR A 394 21.94 -3.61 24.76
CA TYR A 394 21.72 -3.72 26.20
C TYR A 394 22.40 -4.94 26.81
N GLN A 395 22.22 -6.11 26.22
CA GLN A 395 22.90 -7.32 26.69
C GLN A 395 24.41 -7.25 26.41
N SER A 396 24.83 -6.69 25.28
CA SER A 396 26.26 -6.55 24.95
C SER A 396 27.01 -5.64 25.94
N ASN A 397 26.36 -4.59 26.47
CA ASN A 397 26.95 -3.70 27.47
C ASN A 397 27.33 -4.42 28.78
N LYS A 398 26.76 -5.61 29.05
CA LYS A 398 27.17 -6.45 30.20
C LYS A 398 28.52 -7.13 30.01
N GLY A 399 29.13 -7.03 28.82
CA GLY A 399 30.48 -7.51 28.55
C GLY A 399 30.61 -9.04 28.44
N LYS A 400 29.49 -9.78 28.35
CA LYS A 400 29.47 -11.24 28.25
C LYS A 400 28.61 -11.69 27.07
N TYR A 401 29.11 -12.68 26.33
CA TYR A 401 28.34 -13.40 25.32
C TYR A 401 27.63 -14.58 25.98
N ASP A 402 26.29 -14.59 25.96
CA ASP A 402 25.46 -15.64 26.56
C ASP A 402 24.31 -16.07 25.64
N ASP A 403 23.57 -17.11 26.03
CA ASP A 403 22.46 -17.65 25.25
C ASP A 403 21.34 -16.62 25.00
N LYS A 404 21.18 -15.65 25.92
CA LYS A 404 20.18 -14.57 25.78
C LYS A 404 20.60 -13.63 24.64
N LEU A 405 21.87 -13.22 24.61
CA LEU A 405 22.42 -12.40 23.53
C LEU A 405 22.39 -13.13 22.19
N GLU A 406 22.79 -14.40 22.14
CA GLU A 406 22.71 -15.23 20.91
C GLU A 406 21.29 -15.27 20.35
N LYS A 407 20.29 -15.54 21.20
CA LYS A 407 18.88 -15.58 20.79
C LYS A 407 18.41 -14.24 20.21
N ILE A 408 18.80 -13.12 20.83
CA ILE A 408 18.46 -11.77 20.33
C ILE A 408 19.10 -11.53 18.97
N LEU A 409 20.37 -11.90 18.79
CA LEU A 409 21.10 -11.71 17.54
C LEU A 409 20.49 -12.53 16.40
N LEU A 410 20.12 -13.79 16.66
CA LEU A 410 19.42 -14.63 15.67
C LEU A 410 18.05 -14.06 15.27
N ALA A 411 17.29 -13.55 16.24
CA ALA A 411 16.00 -12.92 15.96
C ALA A 411 16.17 -11.62 15.13
N LEU A 412 17.17 -10.81 15.46
CA LEU A 412 17.53 -9.61 14.70
C LEU A 412 17.95 -9.96 13.27
N GLU A 413 18.90 -10.88 13.10
CA GLU A 413 19.43 -11.31 11.80
C GLU A 413 18.31 -11.85 10.90
N SER A 414 17.47 -12.74 11.43
CA SER A 414 16.34 -13.33 10.69
C SER A 414 15.37 -12.24 10.21
N THR A 415 15.00 -11.32 11.11
CA THR A 415 14.03 -10.26 10.80
C THR A 415 14.59 -9.26 9.78
N VAL A 416 15.83 -8.79 9.98
CA VAL A 416 16.53 -7.87 9.07
C VAL A 416 16.72 -8.52 7.70
N THR A 417 17.19 -9.76 7.64
CA THR A 417 17.42 -10.46 6.37
C THR A 417 16.13 -10.65 5.56
N LYS A 418 15.01 -10.90 6.23
CA LYS A 418 13.73 -11.17 5.58
C LYS A 418 13.00 -9.89 5.13
N TYR A 419 13.10 -8.80 5.90
CA TYR A 419 12.21 -7.64 5.71
C TYR A 419 12.93 -6.29 5.50
N ASN A 420 14.20 -6.16 5.88
CA ASN A 420 14.94 -4.90 5.78
C ASN A 420 16.47 -5.10 5.77
N LYS A 421 17.01 -5.66 4.68
CA LYS A 421 18.44 -6.01 4.57
C LYS A 421 19.36 -4.80 4.65
N SER A 422 18.89 -3.63 4.26
CA SER A 422 19.65 -2.37 4.27
C SER A 422 20.12 -2.00 5.69
N ARG A 423 19.37 -2.39 6.73
CA ARG A 423 19.70 -2.16 8.14
C ARG A 423 20.84 -3.02 8.68
N ILE A 424 21.40 -3.95 7.89
CA ILE A 424 22.63 -4.66 8.28
C ILE A 424 23.77 -3.68 8.58
N LEU A 425 23.79 -2.51 7.91
CA LEU A 425 24.80 -1.49 8.15
C LEU A 425 24.63 -0.78 9.51
N ASP A 426 23.41 -0.64 10.02
CA ASP A 426 23.15 -0.05 11.35
C ASP A 426 23.73 -0.93 12.47
N CYS A 427 23.85 -2.23 12.21
CA CYS A 427 24.46 -3.20 13.12
C CYS A 427 25.99 -3.09 13.21
N LEU A 428 26.65 -2.19 12.47
CA LEU A 428 28.12 -2.03 12.53
C LEU A 428 28.62 -1.69 13.94
N GLU A 429 27.90 -0.84 14.68
CA GLU A 429 28.27 -0.53 16.07
C GLU A 429 28.14 -1.75 16.97
N LEU A 430 27.02 -2.48 16.84
CA LEU A 430 26.79 -3.72 17.55
C LEU A 430 27.90 -4.75 17.25
N PHE A 431 28.26 -4.95 15.97
CA PHE A 431 29.35 -5.85 15.58
C PHE A 431 30.70 -5.43 16.15
N LYS A 432 31.00 -4.13 16.24
CA LYS A 432 32.21 -3.64 16.91
C LYS A 432 32.20 -4.01 18.39
N LYS A 433 31.07 -3.82 19.09
CA LYS A 433 30.92 -4.21 20.50
C LYS A 433 31.08 -5.71 20.71
N LEU A 434 30.41 -6.54 19.91
CA LEU A 434 30.50 -8.00 19.98
C LEU A 434 31.94 -8.51 19.81
N ARG A 435 32.73 -7.91 18.90
CA ARG A 435 34.15 -8.24 18.72
C ARG A 435 35.02 -7.94 19.94
N LEU A 436 34.67 -6.93 20.74
CA LEU A 436 35.40 -6.61 21.97
C LEU A 436 35.09 -7.65 23.06
N ILE A 437 33.82 -8.04 23.19
CA ILE A 437 33.37 -9.09 24.12
C ILE A 437 34.10 -10.40 23.83
N SER A 438 34.16 -10.83 22.56
CA SER A 438 34.84 -12.07 22.17
C SER A 438 36.35 -12.07 22.43
N LYS A 439 36.99 -10.89 22.46
CA LYS A 439 38.42 -10.76 22.77
C LYS A 439 38.71 -10.79 24.27
N ASN A 440 37.77 -10.33 25.09
CA ASN A 440 37.92 -10.28 26.55
C ASN A 440 37.47 -11.56 27.25
N GLY A 441 36.78 -12.46 26.53
CA GLY A 441 36.34 -13.76 27.03
C GLY A 441 37.27 -14.95 26.71
N ASN A 442 38.42 -14.70 26.07
CA ASN A 442 39.45 -15.70 25.75
C ASN A 442 40.66 -15.60 26.68
#